data_AF-A0A0F4J2F0-F1
#
_entry.id   AF-A0A0F4J2F0-F1
#
_cell.length_a   1.000
_cell.length_b   1.000
_cell.length_c   1.000
_cell.angle_alpha   90.00
_cell.angle_beta   90.00
_cell.angle_gamma   90.00
#
_symmetry.space_group_name_H-M   'P 1'
#
loop_
_entity.id
_entity.type
_entity.pdbx_description
1 polymer ?
#
loop_
_entity_poly.entity_id
_entity_poly.type
_entity_poly.pdbx_seq_one_letter_code
_entity_poly.pdbx_strand_id
1 'polypeptide(L)'
;DGTVRFRLPREEVGQGLTTAVAMLVAEELDAPLDRVRVELDDARPELLFNQLTGSSNSIRSLYGPVRQCAATARARLVAAAAARWDLPAASLTTAGGSVRAPDGRTAG
;
A
#
# COMPACT_ATOMS: atom_id res chain seq x y z
N ASP A 1 -5.70 -11.18 -9.12
CA ASP A 1 -4.69 -10.79 -10.14
C ASP A 1 -3.41 -10.20 -9.51
N GLY A 2 -3.37 -10.01 -8.17
CA GLY A 2 -2.21 -9.46 -7.47
C GLY A 2 -2.05 -7.94 -7.62
N THR A 3 -3.03 -7.25 -8.19
CA THR A 3 -3.00 -5.79 -8.37
C THR A 3 -3.30 -5.10 -7.04
N VAL A 4 -2.46 -4.15 -6.66
CA VAL A 4 -2.68 -3.26 -5.52
C VAL A 4 -3.28 -1.95 -6.03
N ARG A 5 -4.44 -1.55 -5.47
CA ARG A 5 -5.05 -0.24 -5.75
C ARG A 5 -4.99 0.64 -4.52
N PHE A 6 -4.52 1.87 -4.69
CA PHE A 6 -4.45 2.88 -3.64
C PHE A 6 -5.17 4.14 -4.10
N ARG A 7 -6.19 4.58 -3.37
CA ARG A 7 -6.90 5.82 -3.66
C ARG A 7 -6.29 6.98 -2.88
N LEU A 8 -5.83 7.99 -3.61
CA LEU A 8 -5.08 9.11 -3.08
C LEU A 8 -5.99 10.35 -3.00
N PRO A 9 -6.28 10.86 -1.79
CA PRO A 9 -7.07 12.08 -1.63
C PRO A 9 -6.19 13.33 -1.85
N ARG A 10 -5.61 13.47 -3.04
CA ARG A 10 -4.79 14.63 -3.47
C ARG A 10 -5.00 14.90 -4.96
N GLU A 11 -4.37 15.96 -5.43
CA GLU A 11 -4.34 16.35 -6.82
C GLU A 11 -2.92 16.14 -7.39
N GLU A 12 -2.85 15.66 -8.62
CA GLU A 12 -1.62 15.50 -9.38
C GLU A 12 -1.70 16.43 -10.59
N VAL A 13 -0.72 17.33 -10.71
CA VAL A 13 -0.63 18.31 -11.80
C VAL A 13 0.73 18.26 -12.51
N GLY A 14 1.54 17.23 -12.24
CA GLY A 14 2.85 17.00 -12.87
C GLY A 14 4.02 16.89 -11.89
N GLN A 15 3.78 17.00 -10.58
CA GLN A 15 4.81 16.91 -9.55
C GLN A 15 5.27 15.47 -9.23
N GLY A 16 4.55 14.45 -9.72
CA GLY A 16 4.92 13.04 -9.53
C GLY A 16 4.53 12.45 -8.17
N LEU A 17 3.50 13.02 -7.54
CA LEU A 17 2.95 12.55 -6.27
C LEU A 17 2.40 11.11 -6.38
N THR A 18 1.69 10.79 -7.46
CA THR A 18 1.15 9.44 -7.69
C THR A 18 2.25 8.38 -7.78
N THR A 19 3.34 8.68 -8.50
CA THR A 19 4.54 7.83 -8.58
C THR A 19 5.18 7.62 -7.23
N ALA A 20 5.40 8.70 -6.47
CA ALA A 20 6.01 8.62 -5.15
C ALA A 20 5.16 7.78 -4.17
N VAL A 21 3.85 7.95 -4.19
CA VAL A 21 2.92 7.13 -3.38
C VAL A 21 2.95 5.67 -3.83
N ALA A 22 3.03 5.39 -5.14
CA ALA A 22 3.13 4.03 -5.66
C ALA A 22 4.40 3.34 -5.14
N MET A 23 5.54 4.04 -5.11
CA MET A 23 6.79 3.53 -4.57
C MET A 23 6.69 3.24 -3.06
N LEU A 24 6.09 4.14 -2.27
CA LEU A 24 5.88 3.91 -0.83
C LEU A 24 5.00 2.68 -0.57
N VAL A 25 3.93 2.53 -1.34
CA VAL A 25 3.01 1.39 -1.22
C VAL A 25 3.71 0.09 -1.65
N ALA A 26 4.46 0.10 -2.75
CA ALA A 26 5.19 -1.06 -3.25
C ALA A 26 6.24 -1.56 -2.25
N GLU A 27 7.06 -0.64 -1.72
CA GLU A 27 8.08 -0.95 -0.72
C GLU A 27 7.45 -1.54 0.54
N GLU A 28 6.41 -0.90 1.06
CA GLU A 28 5.82 -1.33 2.32
C GLU A 28 4.93 -2.58 2.16
N LEU A 29 4.36 -2.87 0.99
CA LEU A 29 3.65 -4.14 0.73
C LEU A 29 4.58 -5.28 0.30
N ASP A 30 5.86 -4.99 0.07
CA ASP A 30 6.82 -5.96 -0.46
C ASP A 30 6.40 -6.48 -1.86
N ALA A 31 5.86 -5.58 -2.69
CA ALA A 31 5.23 -5.86 -3.96
C ALA A 31 5.97 -5.21 -5.15
N PRO A 32 5.92 -5.81 -6.35
CA PRO A 32 6.43 -5.18 -7.56
C PRO A 32 5.71 -3.86 -7.85
N LEU A 33 6.47 -2.82 -8.21
CA LEU A 33 5.92 -1.48 -8.47
C LEU A 33 4.90 -1.48 -9.63
N ASP A 34 5.10 -2.31 -10.66
CA ASP A 34 4.21 -2.44 -11.82
C ASP A 34 2.81 -3.01 -11.48
N ARG A 35 2.67 -3.62 -10.29
CA ARG A 35 1.40 -4.09 -9.72
C ARG A 35 0.68 -3.05 -8.88
N VAL A 36 1.29 -1.90 -8.60
CA VAL A 36 0.68 -0.83 -7.79
C VAL A 36 0.05 0.22 -8.69
N ARG A 37 -1.25 0.45 -8.51
CA ARG A 37 -2.03 1.47 -9.21
C ARG A 37 -2.52 2.49 -8.20
N VAL A 38 -2.02 3.72 -8.34
CA VAL A 38 -2.48 4.85 -7.53
C VAL A 38 -3.47 5.65 -8.37
N GLU A 39 -4.69 5.78 -7.87
CA GLU A 39 -5.77 6.53 -8.50
C GLU A 39 -6.11 7.72 -7.60
N LEU A 40 -6.41 8.87 -8.21
CA LEU A 40 -6.91 10.01 -7.46
C LEU A 40 -8.34 9.70 -6.99
N ASP A 41 -8.65 10.06 -5.75
CA ASP A 41 -10.01 9.91 -5.22
C ASP A 41 -10.88 11.10 -5.63
N ASP A 42 -12.20 10.88 -5.66
CA ASP A 42 -13.15 11.95 -5.99
C ASP A 42 -13.06 13.10 -4.99
N ALA A 43 -13.34 14.31 -5.46
CA ALA A 43 -13.41 15.49 -4.60
C ALA A 43 -14.57 15.33 -3.60
N ARG A 44 -14.24 15.49 -2.32
CA ARG A 44 -15.18 15.46 -1.20
C ARG A 44 -15.14 16.82 -0.51
N PRO A 45 -16.12 17.70 -0.78
CA PRO A 45 -16.14 19.06 -0.23
C PRO A 45 -16.02 19.10 1.30
N GLU A 46 -16.55 18.10 2.00
CA GLU A 46 -16.47 17.96 3.46
C GLU A 46 -15.03 17.73 3.96
N LEU A 47 -14.11 17.32 3.10
CA LEU A 47 -12.71 17.07 3.47
C LEU A 47 -11.81 18.28 3.31
N LEU A 48 -12.23 19.38 2.65
CA LEU A 48 -11.49 20.64 2.49
C LEU A 48 -9.95 20.47 2.53
N PHE A 49 -9.35 20.77 3.69
CA PHE A 49 -7.90 20.77 3.90
C PHE A 49 -7.25 19.37 3.84
N ASN A 50 -8.01 18.30 4.04
CA ASN A 50 -7.53 16.92 3.97
C ASN A 50 -7.33 16.41 2.54
N GLN A 51 -7.92 17.09 1.54
CA GLN A 51 -7.72 16.81 0.11
C GLN A 51 -6.86 17.85 -0.62
N LEU A 52 -6.44 18.91 0.06
CA LEU A 52 -5.65 19.99 -0.53
C LEU A 52 -4.27 19.50 -1.01
N THR A 53 -3.87 19.90 -2.22
CA THR A 53 -2.48 19.79 -2.67
C THR A 53 -1.85 21.17 -2.69
N GLY A 54 -0.83 21.39 -1.85
CA GLY A 54 -0.20 22.69 -1.71
C GLY A 54 0.89 22.70 -0.64
N SER A 55 1.58 23.84 -0.54
CA SER A 55 2.58 24.14 0.49
C SER A 55 3.70 23.09 0.60
N SER A 56 4.02 22.39 -0.50
CA SER A 56 5.00 21.29 -0.55
C SER A 56 4.78 20.26 0.58
N ASN A 57 3.53 19.98 0.94
CA ASN A 57 3.15 19.22 2.12
C ASN A 57 2.67 17.78 1.83
N SER A 58 2.29 17.47 0.58
CA SER A 58 1.62 16.20 0.28
C SER A 58 2.43 14.98 0.72
N ILE A 59 3.70 14.85 0.30
CA ILE A 59 4.55 13.72 0.73
C ILE A 59 4.78 13.74 2.24
N ARG A 60 5.12 14.90 2.81
CA ARG A 60 5.38 15.04 4.26
C ARG A 60 4.20 14.55 5.10
N SER A 61 2.99 14.99 4.75
CA SER A 61 1.77 14.67 5.49
C SER A 61 1.27 13.24 5.24
N LEU A 62 1.54 12.67 4.06
CA LEU A 62 1.06 11.35 3.68
C LEU A 62 2.06 10.22 3.91
N TYR A 63 3.34 10.51 4.15
CA TYR A 63 4.38 9.50 4.33
C TYR A 63 4.01 8.45 5.39
N GLY A 64 3.64 8.90 6.60
CA GLY A 64 3.22 8.02 7.69
C GLY A 64 1.92 7.25 7.35
N PRO A 65 0.81 7.94 7.03
CA PRO A 65 -0.47 7.30 6.75
C PRO A 65 -0.44 6.27 5.61
N VAL A 66 0.24 6.57 4.50
CA VAL A 66 0.36 5.66 3.35
C VAL A 66 1.08 4.38 3.76
N ARG A 67 2.23 4.52 4.43
CA ARG A 67 3.00 3.37 4.92
C ARG A 67 2.23 2.57 5.96
N GLN A 68 1.56 3.22 6.89
CA GLN A 68 0.74 2.52 7.88
C GLN A 68 -0.40 1.71 7.24
N CYS A 69 -1.04 2.28 6.20
CA CYS A 69 -2.08 1.59 5.44
C CYS A 69 -1.51 0.33 4.74
N ALA A 70 -0.40 0.49 4.02
CA ALA A 70 0.29 -0.60 3.33
C ALA A 70 0.78 -1.70 4.30
N ALA A 71 1.39 -1.32 5.43
CA ALA A 71 1.86 -2.24 6.45
C ALA A 71 0.70 -3.03 7.10
N THR A 72 -0.43 -2.36 7.33
CA THR A 72 -1.64 -3.01 7.85
C THR A 72 -2.19 -4.03 6.86
N ALA A 73 -2.22 -3.70 5.57
CA ALA A 73 -2.62 -4.63 4.52
C ALA A 73 -1.66 -5.84 4.45
N ARG A 74 -0.35 -5.61 4.49
CA ARG A 74 0.67 -6.69 4.55
C ARG A 74 0.44 -7.62 5.73
N ALA A 75 0.25 -7.06 6.93
CA ALA A 75 0.01 -7.83 8.15
C ALA A 75 -1.28 -8.66 8.06
N ARG A 76 -2.35 -8.13 7.46
CA ARG A 76 -3.60 -8.86 7.24
C ARG A 76 -3.43 -10.04 6.28
N LEU A 77 -2.65 -9.86 5.20
CA LEU A 77 -2.33 -10.95 4.28
C LEU A 77 -1.55 -12.07 4.98
N VAL A 78 -0.54 -11.70 5.77
CA VAL A 78 0.25 -12.67 6.57
C VAL A 78 -0.63 -13.40 7.57
N ALA A 79 -1.49 -12.69 8.30
CA ALA A 79 -2.41 -13.30 9.27
C ALA A 79 -3.40 -14.27 8.60
N ALA A 80 -3.94 -13.91 7.43
CA ALA A 80 -4.84 -14.78 6.67
C ALA A 80 -4.12 -16.04 6.17
N ALA A 81 -2.88 -15.92 5.69
CA ALA A 81 -2.08 -17.05 5.26
C ALA A 81 -1.71 -17.97 6.44
N ALA A 82 -1.32 -17.39 7.58
CA ALA A 82 -1.03 -18.10 8.82
C ALA A 82 -2.23 -18.95 9.28
N ALA A 83 -3.42 -18.34 9.34
CA ALA A 83 -4.65 -19.03 9.69
C ALA A 83 -5.01 -20.14 8.67
N ARG A 84 -4.84 -19.88 7.36
CA ARG A 84 -5.12 -20.87 6.30
C ARG A 84 -4.17 -22.07 6.36
N TRP A 85 -2.94 -21.86 6.78
CA TRP A 85 -1.88 -22.86 6.73
C TRP A 85 -1.59 -23.54 8.05
N ASP A 86 -2.27 -23.10 9.12
CA ASP A 86 -2.02 -23.50 10.50
C ASP A 86 -0.54 -23.34 10.88
N LEU A 87 0.01 -22.16 10.57
CA LEU A 87 1.40 -21.80 10.85
C LEU A 87 1.47 -20.53 11.69
N PRO A 88 2.49 -20.37 12.56
CA PRO A 88 2.75 -19.10 13.23
C PRO A 88 3.01 -17.99 12.21
N ALA A 89 2.39 -16.82 12.36
CA ALA A 89 2.64 -15.68 11.45
C ALA A 89 4.13 -15.30 11.37
N ALA A 90 4.87 -15.48 12.46
CA ALA A 90 6.31 -15.21 12.53
C ALA A 90 7.17 -16.18 11.68
N SER A 91 6.63 -17.32 11.23
CA SER A 91 7.34 -18.22 10.32
C SER A 91 7.11 -17.89 8.84
N LEU A 92 6.23 -16.92 8.54
CA LEU A 92 5.90 -16.51 7.19
C LEU A 92 6.70 -15.28 6.78
N THR A 93 7.05 -15.19 5.50
CA THR A 93 7.69 -14.03 4.91
C THR A 93 6.86 -13.46 3.77
N THR A 94 7.14 -12.23 3.36
CA THR A 94 6.56 -11.60 2.17
C THR A 94 7.63 -11.45 1.11
N ALA A 95 7.25 -11.58 -0.17
CA ALA A 95 8.07 -11.18 -1.31
C ALA A 95 7.25 -11.22 -2.59
N GLY A 96 7.38 -10.19 -3.42
CA GLY A 96 6.71 -10.13 -4.72
C GLY A 96 5.18 -9.96 -4.62
N GLY A 97 4.70 -9.35 -3.53
CA GLY A 97 3.28 -9.18 -3.25
C GLY A 97 2.59 -10.47 -2.80
N SER A 98 3.35 -11.44 -2.30
CA SER A 98 2.83 -12.72 -1.82
C SER A 98 3.45 -13.11 -0.49
N VAL A 99 2.67 -13.81 0.33
CA VAL A 99 3.11 -14.47 1.55
C VAL A 99 3.70 -15.83 1.21
N ARG A 100 4.79 -16.21 1.87
CA ARG A 100 5.54 -17.46 1.65
C ARG A 100 5.71 -18.19 2.97
N ALA A 101 5.50 -19.50 2.95
CA ALA A 101 5.78 -20.40 4.07
C ALA A 101 7.14 -21.10 3.91
N PRO A 102 7.75 -21.58 5.00
CA PRO A 102 9.04 -22.30 4.94
C PRO A 102 9.00 -23.60 4.12
N ASP A 103 7.83 -24.20 4.00
CA ASP A 103 7.58 -25.42 3.22
C ASP A 103 7.27 -25.17 1.73
N GLY A 104 7.39 -23.91 1.28
CA GLY A 104 7.22 -23.53 -0.12
C GLY A 104 5.80 -23.11 -0.52
N ARG A 105 4.82 -23.15 0.39
CA ARG A 105 3.47 -22.62 0.09
C ARG A 105 3.51 -21.12 -0.15
N THR A 106 2.69 -20.63 -1.09
CA THR A 106 2.56 -19.20 -1.41
C THR A 106 1.11 -18.74 -1.49
N ALA A 107 0.85 -17.47 -1.15
CA ALA A 107 -0.46 -16.83 -1.21
C ALA A 107 -0.33 -15.38 -1.67
N GLY A 108 -1.10 -14.94 -2.66
CA GLY A 108 -1.11 -13.57 -3.18
C GLY A 108 -2.37 -13.27 -3.97
#